data_AF-A0A6N9VC70-F1
#
_entry.id   AF-A0A6N9VC70-F1
#
_cell.length_a   1.000
_cell.length_b   1.000
_cell.length_c   1.000
_cell.angle_alpha   90.00
_cell.angle_beta   90.00
_cell.angle_gamma   90.00
#
_symmetry.space_group_name_H-M   'P 1'
#
loop_
_entity.id
_entity.type
_entity.pdbx_description
1 polymer ?
#
loop_
_entity_poly.entity_id
_entity_poly.type
_entity_poly.pdbx_seq_one_letter_code
_entity_poly.pdbx_strand_id
1 'polypeptide(L)' 'MTIRWAIEGPRSRDLLTHGGRVIVHGNRRELEWIIAGARIVQCPRSIPPEQTIGLRWLPQFEGVTWPLRREEWRT' A
#
# COMPACT_ATOMS: atom_id res chain seq x y z
N MET A 1 -9.59 6.14 -14.62
CA MET A 1 -8.41 5.35 -14.18
C MET A 1 -8.18 5.65 -12.71
N THR A 2 -8.33 4.66 -11.83
CA THR A 2 -8.13 4.84 -10.38
C THR A 2 -6.64 4.98 -10.09
N ILE A 3 -6.25 6.08 -9.44
CA ILE A 3 -4.86 6.31 -9.03
C ILE A 3 -4.51 5.25 -7.98
N ARG A 4 -3.39 4.54 -8.19
CA ARG A 4 -2.85 3.54 -7.27
C ARG A 4 -1.56 4.09 -6.67
N TRP A 5 -1.39 3.92 -5.38
CA TRP A 5 -0.21 4.31 -4.62
C TRP A 5 0.54 3.07 -4.22
N ALA A 6 1.86 3.07 -4.42
CA ALA A 6 2.75 1.96 -4.09
C ALA A 6 3.73 2.39 -3.00
N ILE A 7 4.29 1.39 -2.31
CA ILE A 7 5.29 1.59 -1.26
C ILE A 7 6.67 1.44 -1.88
N GLU A 8 7.55 2.41 -1.66
CA GLU A 8 8.94 2.40 -2.10
C GLU A 8 9.86 2.06 -0.91
N GLY A 9 10.76 1.11 -1.11
CA GLY A 9 11.75 0.71 -0.12
C GLY A 9 12.75 1.85 0.17
N PRO A 10 13.08 2.13 1.43
CA PRO A 10 13.84 3.32 1.81
C PRO A 10 15.29 3.36 1.30
N ARG A 11 15.89 2.20 0.98
CA ARG A 11 17.28 2.11 0.51
C ARG A 11 17.39 1.81 -0.98
N SER A 12 16.68 0.80 -1.46
CA SER A 12 16.81 0.33 -2.85
C SER A 12 16.00 1.14 -3.85
N ARG A 13 15.01 1.92 -3.39
CA ARG A 13 13.98 2.58 -4.22
C ARG A 13 13.13 1.63 -5.06
N ASP A 14 13.26 0.33 -4.83
CA ASP A 14 12.37 -0.67 -5.39
C ASP A 14 10.99 -0.61 -4.76
N LEU A 15 9.97 -0.94 -5.55
CA LEU A 15 8.61 -1.07 -5.05
C LEU A 15 8.51 -2.33 -4.18
N LEU A 16 7.84 -2.20 -3.04
CA LEU A 16 7.58 -3.32 -2.16
C LEU A 16 6.65 -4.32 -2.88
N THR A 17 7.04 -5.59 -2.86
CA THR A 17 6.28 -6.67 -3.47
C THR A 17 5.88 -7.72 -2.45
N HIS A 18 4.78 -8.43 -2.72
CA HIS A 18 4.34 -9.59 -1.97
C HIS A 18 3.95 -10.69 -2.96
N GLY A 19 4.59 -11.86 -2.87
CA GLY A 19 4.35 -12.96 -3.82
C GLY A 19 4.60 -12.57 -5.29
N GLY A 20 5.59 -11.69 -5.55
CA GLY A 20 5.89 -11.18 -6.89
C GLY A 20 4.96 -10.09 -7.41
N ARG A 21 3.97 -9.65 -6.63
CA ARG A 21 3.04 -8.57 -7.00
C ARG A 21 3.36 -7.29 -6.23
N VAL A 22 3.28 -6.13 -6.89
CA VAL A 22 3.51 -4.83 -6.24
C VAL A 22 2.36 -4.50 -5.30
N ILE A 23 2.69 -4.14 -4.07
CA ILE A 23 1.71 -3.74 -3.07
C ILE A 23 1.19 -2.35 -3.42
N VAL A 24 -0.13 -2.22 -3.54
CA VAL A 24 -0.79 -0.96 -3.87
C VAL A 24 -1.97 -0.66 -2.96
N HIS A 25 -2.33 0.62 -2.88
CA HIS A 25 -3.56 1.08 -2.26
C HIS A 25 -4.20 2.24 -3.02
N GLY A 26 -5.52 2.41 -2.86
CA GLY A 26 -6.27 3.49 -3.49
C GLY A 26 -6.06 4.85 -2.83
N ASN A 27 -5.62 4.86 -1.56
CA ASN A 27 -5.46 6.08 -0.77
C ASN A 27 -4.04 6.22 -0.24
N ARG A 28 -3.36 7.29 -0.65
CA ARG A 28 -2.00 7.60 -0.20
C ARG A 28 -1.91 7.76 1.32
N ARG A 29 -2.85 8.50 1.91
CA ARG A 29 -2.81 8.87 3.34
C ARG A 29 -2.97 7.65 4.23
N GLU A 30 -3.78 6.69 3.80
CA GLU A 30 -3.95 5.43 4.54
C GLU A 30 -2.67 4.59 4.50
N LEU A 31 -1.95 4.59 3.38
CA LEU A 31 -0.63 3.96 3.28
C LEU A 31 0.41 4.64 4.18
N GLU A 32 0.47 5.97 4.14
CA GLU A 32 1.39 6.76 4.98
C GLU A 32 1.09 6.56 6.48
N TRP A 33 -0.18 6.35 6.84
CA TRP A 33 -0.60 6.07 8.21
C TRP A 33 -0.20 4.67 8.66
N ILE A 34 -0.59 3.65 7.90
CA ILE A 34 -0.45 2.26 8.33
C ILE A 34 1.00 1.76 8.23
N ILE A 35 1.80 2.32 7.32
CA ILE A 35 3.22 2.04 7.21
C ILE A 35 3.99 3.31 7.52
N ALA A 36 4.06 3.62 8.82
CA ALA A 36 4.79 4.78 9.30
C ALA A 36 6.26 4.77 8.81
N GLY A 37 6.69 5.88 8.22
CA GLY A 37 8.05 6.04 7.70
C GLY A 37 8.28 5.45 6.30
N ALA A 38 7.27 4.84 5.68
CA ALA A 38 7.39 4.39 4.29
C ALA A 38 7.30 5.55 3.30
N ARG A 39 8.05 5.43 2.20
CA ARG A 39 7.97 6.37 1.08
C ARG A 39 6.86 5.93 0.14
N ILE A 40 5.80 6.72 0.04
CA ILE A 40 4.65 6.40 -0.82
C ILE A 40 4.77 7.15 -2.13
N VAL A 41 4.76 6.39 -3.22
CA VAL A 41 4.89 6.90 -4.60
C VAL A 41 3.67 6.50 -5.43
N GLN A 42 3.41 7.22 -6.51
CA GLN A 42 2.38 6.79 -7.44
C GLN A 42 2.84 5.51 -8.14
N CYS A 43 1.98 4.50 -8.20
CA CYS A 43 2.28 3.26 -8.91
C CYS A 43 2.56 3.57 -10.39
N PRO A 44 3.72 3.15 -10.94
CA PRO A 44 4.05 3.37 -12.33
C PRO A 44 2.97 2.80 -13.26
N ARG A 45 2.65 3.54 -14.33
CA ARG A 45 1.63 3.11 -15.31
C ARG A 45 2.04 1.88 -16.11
N SER A 46 3.34 1.57 -16.14
CA SER A 46 3.90 0.35 -16.74
C SER A 46 3.50 -0.92 -15.99
N ILE A 47 3.04 -0.82 -14.73
CA ILE A 47 2.67 -1.98 -13.91
C ILE A 47 1.16 -2.23 -14.04
N PRO A 48 0.77 -3.33 -14.72
CA PRO A 48 -0.63 -3.64 -14.93
C PRO A 48 -1.31 -4.03 -13.59
N PRO A 49 -2.64 -3.86 -13.46
CA PRO A 49 -3.39 -4.29 -12.28
C PRO A 49 -3.17 -5.74 -11.86
N GLU A 50 -2.95 -6.62 -12.84
CA GLU A 50 -2.73 -8.06 -12.63
C GLU A 50 -1.42 -8.37 -11.88
N GLN A 51 -0.43 -7.47 -11.98
CA GLN A 51 0.84 -7.56 -11.27
C GLN A 51 0.83 -6.78 -9.95
N THR A 52 -0.35 -6.33 -9.49
CA THR A 52 -0.50 -5.61 -8.24
C THR A 52 -1.36 -6.39 -7.25
N ILE A 53 -1.12 -6.17 -5.96
CA ILE A 53 -1.94 -6.70 -4.88
C ILE A 53 -2.34 -5.56 -3.96
N GLY A 54 -3.64 -5.49 -3.65
CA GLY A 54 -4.15 -4.51 -2.70
C GLY A 54 -3.62 -4.79 -1.30
N LEU A 55 -3.18 -3.74 -0.60
CA LEU A 55 -2.68 -3.83 0.78
C LEU A 55 -3.64 -4.59 1.70
N ARG A 56 -4.95 -4.36 1.56
CA ARG A 56 -6.04 -5.03 2.30
C ARG A 56 -6.11 -6.56 2.13
N TRP A 57 -5.44 -7.11 1.11
CA TRP A 57 -5.44 -8.55 0.81
C TRP A 57 -4.20 -9.25 1.35
N LEU A 58 -3.28 -8.51 1.97
CA LEU A 58 -2.11 -9.12 2.58
C LEU A 58 -2.49 -9.73 3.93
N PRO A 59 -1.93 -10.89 4.30
CA PRO A 59 -2.28 -11.60 5.53
C PRO A 59 -2.05 -10.75 6.78
N GLN A 60 -1.03 -9.88 6.79
CA GLN A 60 -0.78 -8.97 7.91
C GLN A 60 -1.87 -7.90 8.13
N PHE A 61 -2.79 -7.71 7.18
CA PHE A 61 -3.85 -6.70 7.24
C PHE A 61 -5.27 -7.31 7.21
N GLU A 62 -5.41 -8.63 7.39
CA GLU A 62 -6.70 -9.33 7.36
C GLU A 62 -7.68 -8.83 8.45
N GLY A 63 -7.15 -8.40 9.61
CA GLY A 63 -7.93 -7.81 10.69
C GLY A 63 -8.14 -6.29 10.61
N VAL A 64 -7.66 -5.63 9.55
CA VAL A 64 -7.78 -4.17 9.42
C VAL A 64 -9.04 -3.80 8.66
N THR A 65 -9.87 -2.97 9.29
CA THR A 65 -11.05 -2.38 8.66
C THR A 65 -10.67 -1.16 7.83
N TRP A 66 -11.17 -1.11 6.60
CA TRP A 66 -10.93 -0.01 5.65
C TRP A 66 -12.25 0.69 5.33
N PRO A 67 -12.29 2.04 5.25
CA PRO A 67 -11.18 2.97 5.42
C PRO A 67 -10.72 3.09 6.88
N LEU A 68 -9.44 3.41 7.08
CA LEU A 68 -8.85 3.55 8.41
C LEU A 68 -9.55 4.67 9.19
N ARG A 69 -10.17 4.32 10.32
CA ARG A 69 -10.78 5.28 11.22
C ARG A 69 -9.83 5.56 12.37
N ARG A 70 -9.52 6.85 12.60
CA ARG A 70 -8.64 7.28 13.72
C ARG A 70 -9.08 6.73 15.08
N GLU A 71 -10.37 6.49 15.26
CA GLU A 71 -10.97 5.97 16.48
C GLU A 71 -10.54 4.53 16.79
N GLU A 72 -10.29 3.71 15.77
CA GLU A 72 -9.86 2.32 15.94
C GLU A 72 -8.36 2.17 16.23
N TRP A 73 -7.59 3.27 16.12
CA TRP A 73 -6.13 3.28 16.26
C TRP A 73 -5.65 4.11 17.47
N ARG A 74 -6.55 4.47 18.40
CA ARG A 74 -6.18 5.02 19.71
C ARG A 74 -5.83 3.89 20.68
N THR A 75 -4.54 3.65 20.88
CA THR A 75 -3.99 3.01 22.09
C THR A 75 -3.70 4.07 23.13
#